data_AF-A0A2N9ERZ8-F1
#
_entry.id   AF-A0A2N9ERZ8-F1
#
_cell.length_a   1.000
_cell.length_b   1.000
_cell.length_c   1.000
_cell.angle_alpha   90.00
_cell.angle_beta   90.00
_cell.angle_gamma   90.00
#
_symmetry.space_group_name_H-M   'P 1'
#
loop_
_entity.id
_entity.type
_entity.pdbx_description
1 polymer ?
#
loop_
_entity_poly.entity_id
_entity_poly.type
_entity_poly.pdbx_seq_one_letter_code
_entity_poly.pdbx_strand_id
1 'polypeptide(L)'
;MVRTIGSHFQLPPSSLQVLSSLTAITTVPIYDRVFVPIAQKLTGHPSGITVLQRIGFGLFLSILNMAVSALVEVKRVSIEREHKLLDNPKAIVPMTVRWMLPQYMLCGFSEVFAFVGLQQLFYEQTPETMRSLGAAIQLSVRGVGYLISSAIISILQAIGSRFGREWLGDNLNRAHLDYFYWVAGRVEHFELVCLCMGC
;
A
#
# COMPACT_ATOMS: atom_id res chain seq x y z
N MET A 1 -15.59 12.38 -6.66
CA MET A 1 -16.12 11.25 -5.87
C MET A 1 -17.33 11.72 -5.11
N VAL A 2 -18.49 11.07 -5.25
CA VAL A 2 -19.66 11.28 -4.39
C VAL A 2 -19.23 10.76 -3.02
N ARG A 3 -18.90 11.71 -2.13
CA ARG A 3 -18.18 11.45 -0.88
C ARG A 3 -19.11 10.99 0.25
N THR A 4 -20.29 10.46 -0.08
CA THR A 4 -21.39 10.32 0.88
C THR A 4 -21.63 8.88 1.29
N ILE A 5 -21.52 8.62 2.60
CA ILE A 5 -22.16 7.48 3.27
C ILE A 5 -23.46 8.03 3.88
N GLY A 6 -24.58 7.83 3.19
CA GLY A 6 -25.88 8.45 3.55
C GLY A 6 -26.14 9.80 2.88
N SER A 7 -27.29 10.43 3.16
CA SER A 7 -27.78 11.63 2.46
C SER A 7 -27.01 12.93 2.78
N HIS A 8 -26.17 12.97 3.84
CA HIS A 8 -25.57 14.24 4.30
C HIS A 8 -24.08 14.23 4.68
N PHE A 9 -23.38 13.08 4.72
CA PHE A 9 -22.01 13.05 5.28
C PHE A 9 -20.91 12.92 4.21
N GLN A 10 -20.25 14.04 3.86
CA GLN A 10 -19.10 14.04 2.96
C GLN A 10 -17.82 13.63 3.70
N LEU A 11 -17.29 12.43 3.42
CA LEU A 11 -16.01 11.97 3.95
C LEU A 11 -14.84 12.69 3.27
N PRO A 12 -13.95 13.35 4.02
CA PRO A 12 -12.70 13.83 3.47
C PRO A 12 -11.82 12.64 3.03
N PRO A 13 -11.03 12.78 1.95
CA PRO A 13 -10.14 11.72 1.48
C PRO A 13 -9.17 11.24 2.57
N SER A 14 -8.76 12.13 3.47
CA SER A 14 -7.89 11.83 4.61
C SER A 14 -8.52 10.87 5.62
N SER A 15 -9.86 10.82 5.74
CA SER A 15 -10.54 9.88 6.64
C SER A 15 -10.47 8.44 6.16
N LEU A 16 -10.18 8.21 4.87
CA LEU A 16 -10.04 6.84 4.34
C LEU A 16 -8.76 6.17 4.86
N GLN A 17 -7.74 6.94 5.26
CA GLN A 17 -6.55 6.41 5.94
C GLN A 17 -6.90 5.73 7.27
N VAL A 18 -8.00 6.11 7.92
CA VAL A 18 -8.44 5.46 9.16
C VAL A 18 -8.85 4.01 8.89
N LEU A 19 -9.35 3.70 7.69
CA LEU A 19 -9.75 2.33 7.31
C LEU A 19 -8.57 1.38 7.25
N SER A 20 -7.41 1.82 6.72
CA SER A 20 -6.20 1.00 6.73
C SER A 20 -5.71 0.76 8.15
N SER A 21 -5.71 1.78 9.01
CA SER A 21 -5.34 1.63 10.43
C SER A 21 -6.27 0.69 11.20
N LEU A 22 -7.59 0.79 10.99
CA LEU A 22 -8.58 -0.11 11.59
C LEU A 22 -8.37 -1.55 11.11
N THR A 23 -8.10 -1.72 9.82
CA THR A 23 -7.80 -3.04 9.25
C THR A 23 -6.53 -3.61 9.86
N ALA A 24 -5.47 -2.82 10.01
CA ALA A 24 -4.23 -3.24 10.64
C ALA A 24 -4.45 -3.67 12.10
N ILE A 25 -5.17 -2.87 12.90
CA ILE A 25 -5.51 -3.17 14.29
C ILE A 25 -6.33 -4.48 14.39
N THR A 26 -7.25 -4.70 13.46
CA THR A 26 -8.09 -5.91 13.44
C THR A 26 -7.32 -7.14 12.95
N THR A 27 -6.32 -6.94 12.08
CA THR A 27 -5.51 -8.02 11.51
C THR A 27 -4.58 -8.64 12.55
N VAL A 28 -4.01 -7.85 13.46
CA VAL A 28 -3.12 -8.36 14.53
C VAL A 28 -3.76 -9.47 15.38
N PRO A 29 -4.95 -9.30 16.00
CA PRO A 29 -5.56 -10.36 16.78
C PRO A 29 -6.00 -11.55 15.92
N ILE A 30 -6.37 -11.33 14.65
CA ILE A 30 -6.67 -12.42 13.71
C ILE A 30 -5.41 -13.23 13.43
N TYR A 31 -4.28 -12.55 13.21
CA TYR A 31 -2.99 -13.19 12.99
C TYR A 31 -2.60 -14.03 14.21
N ASP A 32 -2.60 -13.44 15.41
CA ASP A 32 -2.15 -14.10 16.63
C ASP A 32 -3.08 -15.25 17.07
N ARG A 33 -4.40 -15.09 16.91
CA ARG A 33 -5.38 -16.10 17.39
C ARG A 33 -5.82 -17.13 16.38
N VAL A 34 -5.73 -16.83 15.08
CA VAL A 34 -6.22 -17.73 14.03
C VAL A 34 -5.05 -18.25 13.20
N PHE A 35 -4.21 -17.34 12.71
CA PHE A 35 -3.16 -17.70 11.75
C PHE A 35 -2.01 -18.47 12.40
N VAL A 36 -1.49 -17.99 13.54
CA VAL A 36 -0.41 -18.65 14.29
C VAL A 36 -0.77 -20.08 14.72
N PRO A 37 -1.91 -20.36 15.39
CA PRO A 37 -2.21 -21.72 15.81
C PRO A 37 -2.52 -22.67 14.65
N ILE A 38 -3.09 -22.17 13.54
CA ILE A 38 -3.29 -22.98 12.33
C ILE A 38 -1.94 -23.31 11.69
N ALA A 39 -1.05 -22.32 11.59
CA ALA A 39 0.28 -22.52 11.04
C ALA A 39 1.10 -23.50 11.89
N GLN A 40 1.09 -23.37 13.22
CA GLN A 40 1.73 -24.31 14.15
C GLN A 40 1.21 -25.74 13.99
N LYS A 41 -0.11 -25.91 13.79
CA LYS A 41 -0.72 -27.24 13.56
C LYS A 41 -0.32 -27.85 12.22
N LEU A 42 -0.10 -27.05 11.19
CA LEU A 42 0.22 -27.52 9.84
C LEU A 42 1.73 -27.78 9.64
N THR A 43 2.60 -26.96 10.20
CA THR A 43 4.05 -27.02 9.96
C THR A 43 4.87 -27.60 11.11
N GLY A 44 4.26 -27.76 12.29
CA GLY A 44 4.94 -28.24 13.51
C GLY A 44 6.03 -27.32 14.05
N HIS A 45 6.23 -26.12 13.47
CA HIS A 45 7.21 -25.15 13.94
C HIS A 45 6.62 -24.25 15.03
N PRO A 46 7.41 -23.84 16.05
CA PRO A 46 6.92 -23.00 17.15
C PRO A 46 6.38 -21.63 16.68
N SER A 47 6.86 -21.13 15.53
CA SER A 47 6.37 -19.88 14.91
C SER A 47 5.38 -20.11 13.76
N GLY A 48 5.07 -21.37 13.41
CA GLY A 48 4.18 -21.72 12.32
C GLY A 48 4.74 -21.49 10.90
N ILE A 49 5.11 -20.26 10.52
CA ILE A 49 5.68 -19.92 9.20
C ILE A 49 7.04 -19.25 9.42
N THR A 50 7.98 -19.41 8.47
CA THR A 50 9.27 -18.71 8.54
C THR A 50 9.07 -17.20 8.41
N VAL A 51 9.88 -16.42 9.12
CA VAL A 51 9.78 -14.95 9.10
C VAL A 51 9.89 -14.40 7.67
N LEU A 52 10.75 -14.99 6.82
CA LEU A 52 10.89 -14.57 5.42
C LEU A 52 9.65 -14.87 4.57
N GLN A 53 9.00 -16.02 4.74
CA GLN A 53 7.74 -16.32 4.04
C GLN A 53 6.62 -15.37 4.45
N ARG A 54 6.57 -14.96 5.72
CA ARG A 54 5.62 -13.97 6.21
C ARG A 54 5.83 -12.61 5.54
N ILE A 55 7.09 -12.16 5.44
CA ILE A 55 7.46 -10.92 4.73
C ILE A 55 7.08 -11.02 3.26
N GLY A 56 7.44 -12.13 2.59
CA GLY A 56 7.10 -12.37 1.19
C GLY A 56 5.60 -12.35 0.91
N PHE A 57 4.79 -12.91 1.81
CA PHE A 57 3.32 -12.83 1.72
C PHE A 57 2.81 -11.39 1.85
N GLY A 58 3.38 -10.60 2.76
CA GLY A 58 3.08 -9.17 2.88
C GLY A 58 3.40 -8.40 1.60
N LEU A 59 4.58 -8.62 1.02
CA LEU A 59 4.99 -8.01 -0.25
C LEU A 59 4.07 -8.43 -1.41
N PHE A 60 3.69 -9.70 -1.48
CA PHE A 60 2.72 -10.19 -2.48
C PHE A 60 1.36 -9.48 -2.37
N LEU A 61 0.85 -9.30 -1.15
CA LEU A 61 -0.39 -8.55 -0.91
C LEU A 61 -0.25 -7.06 -1.30
N SER A 62 0.92 -6.45 -1.13
CA SER A 62 1.18 -5.08 -1.60
C SER A 62 1.09 -4.96 -3.13
N ILE A 63 1.67 -5.93 -3.87
CA ILE A 63 1.56 -5.97 -5.34
C ILE A 63 0.09 -6.08 -5.78
N LEU A 64 -0.68 -6.96 -5.12
CA LEU A 64 -2.12 -7.06 -5.38
C LEU A 64 -2.85 -5.75 -5.06
N ASN A 65 -2.48 -5.07 -3.97
CA ASN A 65 -3.04 -3.78 -3.61
C ASN A 65 -2.75 -2.71 -4.67
N MET A 66 -1.53 -2.65 -5.22
CA MET A 66 -1.18 -1.75 -6.31
C MET A 66 -1.97 -2.05 -7.58
N ALA A 67 -2.18 -3.34 -7.92
CA ALA A 67 -3.00 -3.74 -9.05
C ALA A 67 -4.47 -3.33 -8.89
N VAL A 68 -5.05 -3.54 -7.71
CA VAL A 68 -6.42 -3.10 -7.38
C VAL A 68 -6.52 -1.58 -7.46
N SER A 69 -5.54 -0.85 -6.91
CA SER A 69 -5.51 0.62 -6.96
C SER A 69 -5.46 1.14 -8.40
N ALA A 70 -4.65 0.52 -9.27
CA ALA A 70 -4.59 0.84 -10.69
C ALA A 70 -5.94 0.60 -11.39
N LEU A 71 -6.62 -0.52 -11.10
CA LEU A 71 -7.94 -0.83 -11.67
C LEU A 71 -9.02 0.18 -11.24
N VAL A 72 -9.01 0.57 -9.96
CA VAL A 72 -9.92 1.60 -9.43
C VAL A 72 -9.68 2.93 -10.13
N GLU A 73 -8.43 3.28 -10.40
CA GLU A 73 -8.07 4.50 -11.11
C GLU A 73 -8.49 4.47 -12.59
N VAL A 74 -8.28 3.35 -13.29
CA VAL A 74 -8.79 3.18 -14.66
C VAL A 74 -10.31 3.36 -14.70
N LYS A 75 -11.02 2.81 -13.70
CA LYS A 75 -12.47 2.99 -13.60
C LYS A 75 -12.86 4.44 -13.32
N ARG A 76 -12.14 5.15 -12.45
CA ARG A 76 -12.34 6.58 -12.19
C ARG A 76 -12.20 7.40 -13.47
N VAL A 77 -11.09 7.23 -14.19
CA VAL A 77 -10.79 7.96 -15.43
C VAL A 77 -11.81 7.64 -16.53
N SER A 78 -12.29 6.40 -16.62
CA SER A 78 -13.33 6.02 -17.57
C SER A 78 -14.65 6.76 -17.34
N ILE A 79 -15.09 6.87 -16.08
CA ILE A 79 -16.32 7.57 -15.70
C ILE A 79 -16.19 9.08 -15.99
N GLU A 80 -15.00 9.64 -15.79
CA GLU A 80 -14.73 11.05 -16.08
C GLU A 80 -14.76 11.38 -17.58
N ARG A 81 -14.26 10.49 -18.44
CA ARG A 81 -14.36 10.63 -19.90
C ARG A 81 -15.80 10.57 -20.39
N GLU A 82 -16.59 9.65 -19.85
CA GLU A 82 -17.99 9.45 -20.23
C GLU A 82 -18.86 10.66 -19.87
N HIS A 83 -18.58 11.30 -18.73
CA HIS A 83 -19.30 12.50 -18.28
C HIS A 83 -18.69 13.84 -18.74
N LYS A 84 -17.63 13.82 -19.58
CA LYS A 84 -16.92 15.03 -20.07
C LYS A 84 -16.50 16.00 -18.95
N LEU A 85 -16.14 15.48 -17.77
CA LEU A 85 -15.77 16.29 -16.59
C LEU A 85 -14.28 16.67 -16.55
N LEU A 86 -13.54 16.43 -17.64
CA LEU A 86 -12.08 16.63 -17.74
C LEU A 86 -11.64 18.07 -17.44
N ASP A 87 -12.49 19.07 -17.71
CA ASP A 87 -12.15 20.50 -17.55
C ASP A 87 -12.55 21.08 -16.18
N ASN A 88 -13.24 20.32 -15.31
CA ASN A 88 -13.66 20.77 -13.99
C ASN A 88 -12.87 20.09 -12.85
N PRO A 89 -11.84 20.73 -12.27
CA PRO A 89 -11.00 20.13 -11.22
C PRO A 89 -11.76 19.87 -9.91
N LYS A 90 -12.96 20.46 -9.73
CA LYS A 90 -13.84 20.24 -8.56
C LYS A 90 -15.02 19.30 -8.85
N ALA A 91 -15.10 18.70 -10.04
CA ALA A 91 -16.21 17.84 -10.40
C ALA A 91 -16.26 16.59 -9.52
N ILE A 92 -17.42 16.35 -8.92
CA ILE A 92 -17.67 15.20 -8.07
C ILE A 92 -17.87 13.97 -8.98
N VAL A 93 -16.79 13.22 -9.25
CA VAL A 93 -16.90 11.89 -9.91
C VAL A 93 -17.96 11.04 -9.20
N PRO A 94 -18.97 10.50 -9.87
CA PRO A 94 -19.99 9.66 -9.24
C PRO A 94 -19.47 8.24 -8.96
N MET A 95 -18.43 8.13 -8.14
CA MET A 95 -17.88 6.85 -7.68
C MET A 95 -18.12 6.68 -6.18
N THR A 96 -18.70 5.54 -5.81
CA THR A 96 -19.02 5.19 -4.42
C THR A 96 -17.75 4.86 -3.63
N VAL A 97 -17.68 5.31 -2.38
CA VAL A 97 -16.58 5.02 -1.43
C VAL A 97 -16.28 3.52 -1.28
N ARG A 98 -17.27 2.65 -1.53
CA ARG A 98 -17.13 1.19 -1.51
C ARG A 98 -16.03 0.66 -2.43
N TRP A 99 -15.72 1.34 -3.54
CA TRP A 99 -14.66 0.94 -4.46
C TRP A 99 -13.25 1.14 -3.89
N MET A 100 -13.09 2.00 -2.89
CA MET A 100 -11.81 2.18 -2.20
C MET A 100 -11.61 1.20 -1.04
N LEU A 101 -12.68 0.58 -0.53
CA LEU A 101 -12.55 -0.36 0.58
C LEU A 101 -11.54 -1.50 0.31
N PRO A 102 -11.54 -2.15 -0.86
CA PRO A 102 -10.63 -3.25 -1.13
C PRO A 102 -9.15 -2.86 -1.06
N GLN A 103 -8.77 -1.72 -1.66
CA GLN A 103 -7.38 -1.24 -1.63
C GLN A 103 -6.93 -0.88 -0.19
N TYR A 104 -7.77 -0.20 0.59
CA TYR A 104 -7.39 0.16 1.97
C TYR A 104 -7.30 -1.06 2.90
N MET A 105 -8.17 -2.06 2.70
CA MET A 105 -8.09 -3.31 3.44
C MET A 105 -6.82 -4.10 3.07
N LEU A 106 -6.56 -4.28 1.78
CA LEU A 106 -5.37 -5.00 1.31
C LEU A 106 -4.07 -4.32 1.76
N CYS A 107 -4.03 -2.99 1.73
CA CYS A 107 -2.93 -2.19 2.27
C CYS A 107 -2.71 -2.45 3.77
N GLY A 108 -3.77 -2.45 4.57
CA GLY A 108 -3.68 -2.74 6.01
C GLY A 108 -3.18 -4.16 6.30
N PHE A 109 -3.65 -5.15 5.53
CA PHE A 109 -3.14 -6.52 5.64
C PHE A 109 -1.66 -6.60 5.26
N SER A 110 -1.29 -6.08 4.09
CA SER A 110 0.08 -6.15 3.59
C SER A 110 1.06 -5.48 4.54
N GLU A 111 0.69 -4.31 5.10
CA GLU A 111 1.48 -3.59 6.09
C GLU A 111 1.70 -4.44 7.34
N VAL A 112 0.68 -5.09 7.90
CA VAL A 112 0.86 -5.92 9.11
C VAL A 112 1.76 -7.13 8.84
N PHE A 113 1.60 -7.83 7.72
CA PHE A 113 2.42 -8.99 7.42
C PHE A 113 3.88 -8.62 7.13
N ALA A 114 4.11 -7.58 6.33
CA ALA A 114 5.46 -7.13 5.99
C ALA A 114 6.15 -6.45 7.17
N PHE A 115 5.47 -5.51 7.86
CA PHE A 115 6.06 -4.73 8.95
C PHE A 115 6.38 -5.60 10.17
N VAL A 116 5.44 -6.45 10.60
CA VAL A 116 5.69 -7.32 11.76
C VAL A 116 6.74 -8.39 11.42
N GLY A 117 6.73 -8.91 10.19
CA GLY A 117 7.77 -9.83 9.73
C GLY A 117 9.16 -9.20 9.74
N LEU A 118 9.29 -7.99 9.18
CA LEU A 118 10.56 -7.26 9.15
C LEU A 118 11.04 -6.92 10.58
N GLN A 119 10.13 -6.51 11.45
CA GLN A 119 10.44 -6.25 12.87
C GLN A 119 10.98 -7.48 13.57
N GLN A 120 10.33 -8.62 13.37
CA GLN A 120 10.77 -9.87 13.96
C GLN A 120 12.14 -10.30 13.43
N LEU A 121 12.39 -10.15 12.12
CA LEU A 121 13.69 -10.45 11.52
C LEU A 121 14.82 -9.63 12.13
N PHE A 122 14.65 -8.30 12.21
CA PHE A 122 15.65 -7.43 12.83
C PHE A 122 15.84 -7.74 14.32
N TYR A 123 14.76 -8.07 15.02
CA TYR A 123 14.83 -8.43 16.43
C TYR A 123 15.59 -9.74 16.67
N GLU A 124 15.40 -10.74 15.81
CA GLU A 124 16.09 -12.04 15.88
C GLU A 124 17.56 -11.95 15.46
N GLN A 125 17.91 -11.09 14.50
CA GLN A 125 19.29 -10.91 14.03
C GLN A 125 20.13 -9.98 14.93
N THR A 126 19.50 -9.20 15.80
CA THR A 126 20.21 -8.24 16.67
C THR A 126 20.51 -8.86 18.03
N PRO A 127 21.74 -8.71 18.57
CA PRO A 127 22.07 -9.14 19.93
C PRO A 127 21.11 -8.55 20.97
N GLU A 128 20.84 -9.28 22.06
CA GLU A 128 19.83 -8.86 23.06
C GLU A 128 20.09 -7.46 23.64
N THR A 129 21.36 -7.12 23.85
CA THR A 129 21.81 -5.82 24.38
C THR A 129 21.59 -4.66 23.41
N MET A 130 21.37 -4.94 22.11
CA MET A 130 21.24 -3.95 21.04
C MET A 130 19.86 -3.96 20.38
N ARG A 131 18.85 -4.65 20.94
CA ARG A 131 17.50 -4.73 20.35
C ARG A 131 16.86 -3.37 20.05
N SER A 132 17.13 -2.36 20.89
CA SER A 132 16.68 -0.97 20.64
C SER A 132 17.30 -0.39 19.35
N LEU A 133 18.57 -0.69 19.07
CA LEU A 133 19.24 -0.29 17.84
C LEU A 133 18.63 -1.00 16.62
N GLY A 134 18.27 -2.29 16.75
CA GLY A 134 17.57 -3.02 15.69
C GLY A 134 16.23 -2.37 15.30
N ALA A 135 15.43 -1.95 16.29
CA ALA A 135 14.20 -1.20 16.04
C ALA A 135 14.45 0.18 15.39
N ALA A 136 15.51 0.89 15.82
CA ALA A 136 15.88 2.17 15.23
C ALA A 136 16.34 2.03 13.76
N ILE A 137 17.10 0.99 13.44
CA ILE A 137 17.52 0.68 12.06
C ILE A 137 16.28 0.44 11.19
N GLN A 138 15.32 -0.35 11.64
CA GLN A 138 14.10 -0.60 10.87
C GLN A 138 13.29 0.69 10.62
N LEU A 139 13.12 1.54 11.63
CA LEU A 139 12.48 2.84 11.45
C LEU A 139 13.24 3.71 10.46
N SER A 140 14.58 3.63 10.47
CA SER A 140 15.44 4.35 9.53
C SER A 140 15.26 3.84 8.10
N VAL A 141 15.22 2.51 7.89
CA VAL A 141 14.92 1.89 6.59
C VAL A 141 13.57 2.37 6.05
N ARG A 142 12.55 2.44 6.91
CA ARG A 142 11.23 2.98 6.54
C ARG A 142 11.31 4.46 6.15
N GLY A 143 12.06 5.26 6.91
CA GLY A 143 12.33 6.66 6.59
C GLY A 143 12.99 6.84 5.22
N VAL A 144 14.00 6.03 4.92
CA VAL A 144 14.64 6.00 3.59
C VAL A 144 13.64 5.61 2.50
N GLY A 145 12.75 4.65 2.76
CA GLY A 145 11.66 4.29 1.86
C GLY A 145 10.75 5.47 1.51
N TYR A 146 10.37 6.29 2.49
CA TYR A 146 9.59 7.51 2.24
C TYR A 146 10.35 8.55 1.42
N LEU A 147 11.66 8.71 1.64
CA LEU A 147 12.50 9.60 0.85
C LEU A 147 12.60 9.13 -0.60
N ILE A 148 12.78 7.82 -0.83
CA ILE A 148 12.79 7.22 -2.17
C ILE A 148 11.45 7.46 -2.87
N SER A 149 10.32 7.24 -2.18
CA SER A 149 8.99 7.49 -2.74
C SER A 149 8.81 8.96 -3.16
N SER A 150 9.25 9.90 -2.32
CA SER A 150 9.23 11.34 -2.63
C SER A 150 10.13 11.69 -3.83
N ALA A 151 11.30 11.08 -3.91
CA ALA A 151 12.22 11.27 -5.04
C ALA A 151 11.62 10.73 -6.36
N ILE A 152 10.97 9.56 -6.33
CA ILE A 152 10.28 8.99 -7.50
C ILE A 152 9.19 9.96 -7.98
N ILE A 153 8.36 10.47 -7.06
CA ILE A 153 7.31 11.45 -7.38
C ILE A 153 7.92 12.69 -8.05
N SER A 154 8.98 13.25 -7.46
CA SER A 154 9.68 14.43 -7.98
C SER A 154 10.24 14.19 -9.39
N ILE A 155 10.84 13.02 -9.63
CA ILE A 155 11.37 12.63 -10.94
C ILE A 155 10.24 12.51 -11.96
N LEU A 156 9.13 11.86 -11.60
CA LEU A 156 7.97 11.70 -12.49
C LEU A 156 7.35 13.05 -12.85
N GLN A 157 7.25 13.99 -11.91
CA GLN A 157 6.80 15.35 -12.17
C GLN A 157 7.76 16.12 -13.10
N ALA A 158 9.07 15.97 -12.91
CA ALA A 158 10.08 16.60 -13.76
C ALA A 158 10.09 16.03 -15.20
N ILE A 159 9.85 14.73 -15.36
CA ILE A 159 9.71 14.10 -16.68
C ILE A 159 8.41 14.55 -17.34
N GLY A 160 7.30 14.53 -16.60
CA GLY A 160 5.99 14.92 -17.11
C GLY A 160 5.96 16.36 -17.64
N SER A 161 6.54 17.30 -16.90
CA SER A 161 6.63 18.71 -17.31
C SER A 161 7.47 18.92 -18.57
N ARG A 162 8.53 18.12 -18.79
CA ARG A 162 9.37 18.19 -19.99
C ARG A 162 8.73 17.61 -21.25
N PHE A 163 7.89 16.59 -21.12
CA PHE A 163 7.28 15.89 -22.26
C PHE A 163 5.83 16.35 -22.55
N GLY A 164 5.34 17.39 -21.86
CA GLY A 164 4.00 17.95 -22.08
C GLY A 164 2.86 16.99 -21.68
N ARG A 165 3.16 15.95 -20.90
CA ARG A 165 2.19 15.01 -20.33
C ARG A 165 2.26 15.16 -18.82
N GLU A 166 1.23 15.69 -18.17
CA GLU A 166 1.20 15.79 -16.71
C GLU A 166 0.94 14.39 -16.12
N TRP A 167 1.97 13.74 -15.56
CA TRP A 167 1.81 12.45 -14.86
C TRP A 167 1.22 12.67 -13.46
N LEU A 168 1.60 13.77 -12.83
CA LEU A 168 1.14 14.26 -11.53
C LEU A 168 1.03 15.80 -11.63
N GLY A 169 -0.05 16.28 -12.24
CA GLY A 169 -0.38 17.70 -12.34
C GLY A 169 -1.37 18.15 -11.26
N ASP A 170 -1.50 19.45 -11.04
CA ASP A 170 -2.50 20.04 -10.13
C ASP A 170 -3.94 19.63 -10.50
N ASN A 171 -4.16 19.31 -11.78
CA ASN A 171 -5.43 18.77 -12.24
C ASN A 171 -5.37 17.23 -12.28
N LEU A 172 -5.80 16.60 -11.17
CA LEU A 172 -5.88 15.13 -11.03
C LEU A 172 -6.71 14.46 -12.14
N ASN A 173 -7.58 15.20 -12.82
CA ASN A 173 -8.40 14.70 -13.93
C ASN A 173 -7.64 14.59 -15.26
N ARG A 174 -6.54 15.34 -15.42
CA ARG A 174 -5.61 15.21 -16.56
C ARG A 174 -4.37 14.38 -16.21
N ALA A 175 -4.08 14.24 -14.92
CA ALA A 175 -3.00 13.42 -14.41
C ALA A 175 -3.31 11.92 -14.57
N HIS A 176 -2.43 11.20 -15.23
CA HIS A 176 -2.51 9.75 -15.37
C HIS A 176 -1.85 9.04 -14.18
N LEU A 177 -2.58 9.01 -13.06
CA LEU A 177 -2.14 8.38 -11.80
C LEU A 177 -1.92 6.86 -11.93
N ASP A 178 -2.53 6.24 -12.95
CA ASP A 178 -2.37 4.84 -13.29
C ASP A 178 -0.91 4.46 -13.56
N TYR A 179 -0.13 5.30 -14.25
CA TYR A 179 1.29 5.02 -14.48
C TYR A 179 2.12 5.00 -13.19
N PHE A 180 1.78 5.84 -12.21
CA PHE A 180 2.44 5.83 -10.92
C PHE A 180 2.22 4.50 -10.19
N TYR A 181 0.97 4.02 -10.14
CA TYR A 181 0.66 2.72 -9.53
C TYR A 181 1.36 1.56 -10.24
N TRP A 182 1.48 1.59 -11.57
CA TRP A 182 2.24 0.58 -12.32
C TRP A 182 3.75 0.62 -12.03
N VAL A 183 4.33 1.82 -11.89
CA VAL A 183 5.74 1.96 -11.50
C VAL A 183 5.95 1.43 -10.08
N ALA A 184 5.09 1.81 -9.14
CA ALA A 184 5.14 1.33 -7.76
C ALA A 184 5.03 -0.21 -7.70
N GLY A 185 4.05 -0.80 -8.38
CA GLY A 185 3.88 -2.25 -8.43
C GLY A 185 5.08 -2.99 -9.06
N ARG A 186 5.77 -2.38 -10.05
CA ARG A 186 7.01 -2.94 -10.60
C ARG A 186 8.17 -2.90 -9.61
N VAL A 187 8.29 -1.83 -8.83
CA VAL A 187 9.31 -1.73 -7.77
C VAL A 187 9.07 -2.80 -6.71
N GLU A 188 7.83 -2.96 -6.25
CA GLU A 188 7.46 -3.99 -5.27
C GLU A 188 7.68 -5.41 -5.81
N HIS A 189 7.38 -5.65 -7.10
CA HIS A 189 7.66 -6.92 -7.74
C HIS A 189 9.16 -7.22 -7.79
N PHE A 190 9.97 -6.22 -8.13
CA PHE A 190 11.43 -6.37 -8.12
C PHE A 190 11.96 -6.69 -6.72
N GLU A 191 11.45 -6.02 -5.69
CA GLU A 191 11.79 -6.29 -4.29
C GLU A 191 11.45 -7.72 -3.88
N LEU A 192 10.26 -8.22 -4.27
CA LEU A 192 9.86 -9.61 -4.01
C LEU A 192 10.80 -10.61 -4.71
N VAL A 193 11.19 -10.36 -5.96
CA VAL A 193 12.13 -11.22 -6.70
C VAL A 193 13.50 -11.24 -6.02
N CYS A 194 14.02 -10.08 -5.61
CA CYS A 194 15.27 -10.00 -4.86
C CYS A 194 15.21 -10.79 -3.54
N LEU A 195 14.09 -10.69 -2.82
CA LEU A 195 13.88 -11.46 -1.59
C LEU A 195 13.87 -12.98 -1.85
N CYS A 196 13.24 -13.41 -2.95
CA CYS A 196 13.24 -14.82 -3.34
C CYS A 196 14.61 -15.35 -3.78
N MET A 197 15.46 -14.52 -4.39
CA MET A 197 16.83 -14.91 -4.78
C MET A 197 17.81 -14.95 -3.60
N GLY A 198 17.48 -14.30 -2.48
CA GLY A 198 18.28 -14.33 -1.25
C GLY A 198 17.99 -15.50 -0.31
N CYS A 199 16.95 -16.31 -0.61
CA CYS A 199 16.61 -17.57 0.07
C CYS A 199 17.32 -18.76 -0.59
#